data_AF-A0A7M3NU21-F1
#
_entry.id   AF-A0A7M3NU21-F1
#
_cell.length_a   1.000
_cell.length_b   1.000
_cell.length_c   1.000
_cell.angle_alpha   90.00
_cell.angle_beta   90.00
_cell.angle_gamma   90.00
#
_symmetry.space_group_name_H-M   'P 1'
#
loop_
_entity.id
_entity.type
_entity.pdbx_description
1 polymer ?
#
loop_
_entity_poly.entity_id
_entity_poly.type
_entity_poly.pdbx_seq_one_letter_code
_entity_poly.pdbx_strand_id
1 'polypeptide(L)'
;MTHDHDHDRDRQGASPEDRGETAPGDQGRARPLDAGGSPGPDRGRNSPRTGDEPSGLARDRAGRPDRGRLRPHDPDQLSRLDRDKLFSARLHAARVRPYLATALFALHVVESRRVPTMAVDRHWRCYVSPGFVERTPVEELAGVWVHEVSHLLRDHHGRGDRVARERGLTGPGDRLRMNIAADCEINDDVYGDGLARPEGAVDPAALMLRDGELMEDYLRQFRLGPQTQDLAWLDCGSGADGLEREWDLGADGAHGLSAQERDAVRFRVAQGITGRPGNAPDGWQRWAEEAFHPPQPWRELLGAAVRSAASGPGAGEDYTYGRLSRRSASVPGAVLPSLRRRPPHVCVVIDTSASVSDAELGSALLEVAAISRAVGGRPDLVSVVSCDAAAAGVHRLCRAEGIPLVGGGGTDLREGFATALRARPRPDVVVALTDGQTPWPSTRPPCRTVVGLFPRFPSSPRRARGGSGDEDGSAYVPDTPPAWARVVEIGTGAGGR
;
A
#
# COMPACT_ATOMS: atom_id res chain seq x y z
N MET A 1 -54.88 -55.97 -17.17
CA MET A 1 -54.40 -56.62 -15.93
C MET A 1 -53.81 -55.52 -15.07
N THR A 2 -54.67 -54.74 -14.40
CA THR A 2 -55.08 -54.86 -12.97
C THR A 2 -53.96 -54.36 -12.04
N HIS A 3 -54.01 -53.11 -11.54
CA HIS A 3 -54.64 -52.63 -10.27
C HIS A 3 -53.90 -53.16 -9.03
N ASP A 4 -53.51 -52.39 -7.99
CA ASP A 4 -54.11 -51.25 -7.25
C ASP A 4 -53.04 -50.14 -6.95
N HIS A 5 -53.26 -48.83 -6.71
CA HIS A 5 -54.15 -48.08 -5.79
C HIS A 5 -53.90 -48.44 -4.29
N ASP A 6 -53.84 -47.56 -3.29
CA ASP A 6 -54.38 -46.21 -3.16
C ASP A 6 -53.89 -45.54 -1.85
N HIS A 7 -53.89 -44.19 -1.83
CA HIS A 7 -54.39 -43.25 -0.77
C HIS A 7 -53.92 -43.36 0.71
N ASP A 8 -53.90 -42.32 1.57
CA ASP A 8 -54.36 -40.91 1.53
C ASP A 8 -53.85 -40.14 2.80
N ARG A 9 -53.74 -38.80 2.64
CA ARG A 9 -54.19 -37.66 3.50
C ARG A 9 -53.79 -37.38 4.96
N ASP A 10 -53.42 -36.10 5.13
CA ASP A 10 -53.93 -35.04 6.04
C ASP A 10 -54.12 -35.25 7.56
N ARG A 11 -53.53 -34.32 8.34
CA ARG A 11 -54.17 -33.33 9.28
C ARG A 11 -53.16 -32.85 10.32
N GLN A 12 -52.85 -31.56 10.40
CA GLN A 12 -53.43 -30.56 11.34
C GLN A 12 -53.45 -30.97 12.82
N GLY A 13 -52.82 -30.17 13.70
CA GLY A 13 -53.23 -30.06 15.10
C GLY A 13 -52.16 -29.67 16.14
N ALA A 14 -52.19 -28.40 16.55
CA ALA A 14 -52.14 -27.89 17.93
C ALA A 14 -50.85 -27.91 18.80
N SER A 15 -50.56 -26.70 19.33
CA SER A 15 -49.79 -26.39 20.55
C SER A 15 -50.41 -26.98 21.83
N PRO A 16 -49.67 -26.99 22.96
CA PRO A 16 -49.79 -25.94 24.01
C PRO A 16 -48.41 -25.52 24.59
N GLU A 17 -48.15 -24.28 25.04
CA GLU A 17 -48.51 -23.64 26.34
C GLU A 17 -48.28 -24.59 27.55
N ASP A 18 -47.68 -24.25 28.69
CA ASP A 18 -47.28 -23.03 29.40
C ASP A 18 -46.54 -23.47 30.70
N ARG A 19 -45.99 -22.50 31.45
CA ARG A 19 -45.52 -22.49 32.87
C ARG A 19 -44.01 -22.66 33.08
N GLY A 20 -43.30 -21.81 33.82
CA GLY A 20 -43.63 -20.64 34.66
C GLY A 20 -42.31 -20.28 35.39
N GLU A 21 -41.84 -19.03 35.29
CA GLU A 21 -42.08 -17.95 36.26
C GLU A 21 -41.25 -18.09 37.56
N THR A 22 -40.35 -17.14 37.82
CA THR A 22 -40.41 -16.20 38.97
C THR A 22 -39.09 -15.41 39.14
N ALA A 23 -39.23 -14.08 39.09
CA ALA A 23 -38.34 -13.13 39.74
C ALA A 23 -38.86 -12.83 41.16
N PRO A 24 -38.10 -12.08 41.97
CA PRO A 24 -38.72 -10.93 42.61
C PRO A 24 -37.84 -9.67 42.57
N GLY A 25 -38.49 -8.51 42.44
CA GLY A 25 -37.91 -7.21 42.80
C GLY A 25 -38.16 -6.88 44.28
N ASP A 26 -37.58 -5.78 44.79
CA ASP A 26 -38.32 -4.55 45.12
C ASP A 26 -37.48 -3.53 45.97
N GLN A 27 -37.80 -2.24 45.80
CA GLN A 27 -37.57 -1.01 46.63
C GLN A 27 -36.12 -0.59 46.97
N GLY A 28 -35.66 0.66 46.86
CA GLY A 28 -36.32 1.97 46.90
C GLY A 28 -35.71 2.82 48.03
N ARG A 29 -35.03 3.96 47.74
CA ARG A 29 -34.89 5.11 48.67
C ARG A 29 -34.28 6.36 48.05
N ALA A 30 -34.87 7.50 48.40
CA ALA A 30 -34.51 8.85 48.01
C ALA A 30 -33.52 9.55 48.98
N ARG A 31 -32.91 10.64 48.46
CA ARG A 31 -32.02 11.74 48.96
C ARG A 31 -32.37 12.31 50.37
N PRO A 32 -31.58 13.21 51.06
CA PRO A 32 -30.83 14.36 50.46
C PRO A 32 -29.62 15.03 51.24
N LEU A 33 -29.05 16.11 50.64
CA LEU A 33 -28.25 17.28 51.16
C LEU A 33 -26.86 16.98 51.83
N ASP A 34 -25.79 17.78 51.67
CA ASP A 34 -25.71 19.21 52.04
C ASP A 34 -24.46 19.95 51.46
N ALA A 35 -24.55 21.27 51.45
CA ALA A 35 -23.53 22.23 51.00
C ALA A 35 -22.99 23.08 52.18
N GLY A 36 -21.76 23.57 52.08
CA GLY A 36 -21.16 24.58 52.98
C GLY A 36 -19.63 24.56 52.84
N GLY A 37 -18.86 25.64 52.66
CA GLY A 37 -19.04 27.02 53.12
C GLY A 37 -17.91 27.35 54.10
N SER A 38 -16.89 28.10 53.64
CA SER A 38 -15.71 28.69 54.33
C SER A 38 -16.05 29.39 55.67
N PRO A 39 -15.12 29.76 56.60
CA PRO A 39 -14.00 30.72 56.35
C PRO A 39 -12.72 30.61 57.22
N GLY A 40 -11.68 31.39 56.87
CA GLY A 40 -10.54 31.74 57.73
C GLY A 40 -10.89 32.74 58.84
N PRO A 41 -9.95 33.11 59.75
CA PRO A 41 -9.18 34.36 59.59
C PRO A 41 -7.72 34.27 60.15
N ASP A 42 -6.72 34.90 59.53
CA ASP A 42 -6.21 36.28 59.70
C ASP A 42 -5.54 36.64 61.04
N ARG A 43 -4.35 37.25 60.93
CA ARG A 43 -3.57 38.13 61.84
C ARG A 43 -2.15 38.21 61.24
N GLY A 44 -1.70 39.34 60.66
CA GLY A 44 -1.52 40.67 61.27
C GLY A 44 -0.24 40.63 62.13
N ARG A 45 0.76 41.50 62.06
CA ARG A 45 0.91 42.91 61.69
C ARG A 45 2.41 43.24 61.87
N ASN A 46 2.97 44.21 61.14
CA ASN A 46 3.49 45.47 61.72
C ASN A 46 4.27 46.32 60.69
N SER A 47 3.71 47.50 60.43
CA SER A 47 4.34 48.77 60.00
C SER A 47 5.36 49.27 61.08
N PRO A 48 6.11 50.40 60.98
CA PRO A 48 5.77 51.63 60.21
C PRO A 48 6.92 52.57 59.72
N ARG A 49 6.53 53.60 58.92
CA ARG A 49 7.09 54.98 58.77
C ARG A 49 8.53 55.09 58.23
N THR A 50 8.90 55.99 57.32
CA THR A 50 8.65 57.43 57.17
C THR A 50 8.84 57.85 55.70
N GLY A 51 8.16 58.93 55.29
CA GLY A 51 8.40 59.55 53.98
C GLY A 51 9.64 60.46 53.99
N ASP A 52 10.37 60.43 52.88
CA ASP A 52 10.94 61.60 52.18
C ASP A 52 11.35 61.14 50.76
N GLU A 53 10.78 61.79 49.76
CA GLU A 53 11.17 61.78 48.34
C GLU A 53 12.16 62.94 48.10
N PRO A 54 12.87 63.09 46.95
CA PRO A 54 12.71 62.35 45.69
C PRO A 54 14.03 61.88 45.03
N SER A 55 13.94 60.92 44.11
CA SER A 55 14.43 61.08 42.73
C SER A 55 14.31 59.78 41.93
N GLY A 56 13.30 59.75 41.06
CA GLY A 56 13.40 59.30 39.67
C GLY A 56 13.77 57.85 39.40
N LEU A 57 12.74 57.03 39.13
CA LEU A 57 12.73 56.01 38.07
C LEU A 57 11.27 55.55 37.86
N ALA A 58 10.68 55.96 36.73
CA ALA A 58 9.29 55.69 36.40
C ALA A 58 9.12 54.29 35.75
N ARG A 59 8.46 53.40 36.47
CA ARG A 59 7.47 52.42 36.00
C ARG A 59 6.32 52.53 37.03
N ASP A 60 5.03 52.49 36.72
CA ASP A 60 4.33 51.52 35.90
C ASP A 60 2.82 51.86 35.85
N ARG A 61 2.10 51.21 34.91
CA ARG A 61 0.65 50.92 34.86
C ARG A 61 -0.35 52.01 34.44
N ALA A 62 -0.98 51.79 33.29
CA ALA A 62 -2.19 50.96 33.18
C ALA A 62 -2.83 51.18 31.80
N GLY A 63 -2.87 50.13 30.95
CA GLY A 63 -3.53 50.18 29.65
C GLY A 63 -4.19 48.83 29.35
N ARG A 64 -5.49 48.88 29.04
CA ARG A 64 -6.36 47.78 28.60
C ARG A 64 -5.71 46.87 27.54
N PRO A 65 -6.15 45.60 27.39
CA PRO A 65 -5.69 44.76 26.30
C PRO A 65 -6.12 45.39 24.97
N ASP A 66 -5.14 45.91 24.22
CA ASP A 66 -5.32 46.31 22.84
C ASP A 66 -5.71 45.06 22.05
N ARG A 67 -6.90 45.10 21.42
CA ARG A 67 -7.29 44.12 20.42
C ARG A 67 -6.33 44.34 19.25
N GLY A 68 -5.23 43.60 19.29
CA GLY A 68 -4.18 43.60 18.28
C GLY A 68 -4.81 43.53 16.90
N ARG A 69 -4.85 44.69 16.25
CA ARG A 69 -5.25 44.88 14.87
C ARG A 69 -4.34 43.98 14.05
N LEU A 70 -4.88 42.90 13.49
CA LEU A 70 -4.22 42.10 12.47
C LEU A 70 -3.63 43.08 11.46
N ARG A 71 -2.29 43.10 11.35
CA ARG A 71 -1.64 43.86 10.29
C ARG A 71 -2.20 43.30 8.97
N PRO A 72 -2.63 44.14 8.01
CA PRO A 72 -3.00 43.65 6.70
C PRO A 72 -1.77 42.94 6.15
N HIS A 73 -1.90 41.64 5.87
CA HIS A 73 -0.89 40.92 5.11
C HIS A 73 -0.72 41.65 3.79
N ASP A 74 0.51 42.06 3.52
CA ASP A 74 0.91 42.59 2.22
C ASP A 74 0.73 41.46 1.19
N PRO A 75 -0.24 41.56 0.26
CA PRO A 75 -0.58 40.47 -0.65
C PRO A 75 0.54 40.16 -1.67
N ASP A 76 1.60 40.98 -1.70
CA ASP A 76 2.69 40.90 -2.67
C ASP A 76 4.01 40.33 -2.11
N GLN A 77 4.07 39.98 -0.81
CA GLN A 77 5.13 39.08 -0.33
C GLN A 77 4.75 37.65 -0.63
N LEU A 78 5.06 37.23 -1.86
CA LEU A 78 4.93 35.87 -2.34
C LEU A 78 5.74 34.90 -1.45
N SER A 79 5.10 34.36 -0.41
CA SER A 79 5.62 33.30 0.43
C SER A 79 6.03 32.12 -0.45
N ARG A 80 7.35 31.91 -0.58
CA ARG A 80 7.92 30.71 -1.22
C ARG A 80 7.56 29.50 -0.39
N LEU A 81 7.40 28.34 -1.04
CA LEU A 81 7.12 27.10 -0.33
C LEU A 81 8.17 26.82 0.76
N ASP A 82 7.74 26.71 2.01
CA ASP A 82 8.58 26.29 3.14
C ASP A 82 8.88 24.78 3.04
N ARG A 83 9.98 24.47 2.35
CA ARG A 83 10.42 23.09 2.10
C ARG A 83 10.90 22.39 3.37
N ASP A 84 11.47 23.12 4.32
CA ASP A 84 12.00 22.55 5.56
C ASP A 84 10.86 22.10 6.47
N LYS A 85 9.79 22.90 6.57
CA LYS A 85 8.56 22.51 7.26
C LYS A 85 7.90 21.28 6.62
N LEU A 86 7.79 21.26 5.29
CA LEU A 86 7.26 20.10 4.55
C LEU A 86 8.11 18.84 4.78
N PHE A 87 9.43 18.96 4.72
CA PHE A 87 10.34 17.84 4.96
C PHE A 87 10.24 17.33 6.39
N SER A 88 10.11 18.24 7.36
CA SER A 88 9.89 17.90 8.77
C SER A 88 8.59 17.13 8.97
N ALA A 89 7.50 17.57 8.36
CA ALA A 89 6.20 16.88 8.38
C ALA A 89 6.28 15.50 7.72
N ARG A 90 6.94 15.39 6.56
CA ARG A 90 7.15 14.11 5.86
C ARG A 90 7.97 13.13 6.69
N LEU A 91 9.03 13.61 7.37
CA LEU A 91 9.84 12.79 8.27
C LEU A 91 9.03 12.36 9.51
N HIS A 92 8.20 13.24 10.06
CA HIS A 92 7.29 12.88 11.15
C HIS A 92 6.33 11.78 10.72
N ALA A 93 5.69 11.92 9.55
CA ALA A 93 4.83 10.89 8.96
C ALA A 93 5.56 9.54 8.82
N ALA A 94 6.79 9.53 8.29
CA ALA A 94 7.58 8.31 8.15
C ALA A 94 8.02 7.70 9.49
N ARG A 95 8.20 8.51 10.54
CA ARG A 95 8.50 7.99 11.88
C ARG A 95 7.28 7.34 12.52
N VAL A 96 6.11 7.93 12.32
CA VAL A 96 4.84 7.47 12.90
C VAL A 96 4.25 6.29 12.11
N ARG A 97 4.45 6.26 10.79
CA ARG A 97 4.07 5.15 9.90
C ARG A 97 5.29 4.64 9.10
N PRO A 98 6.22 3.90 9.75
CA PRO A 98 7.46 3.46 9.10
C PRO A 98 7.26 2.60 7.85
N TYR A 99 6.15 1.87 7.77
CA TYR A 99 5.83 1.03 6.62
C TYR A 99 5.48 1.85 5.37
N LEU A 100 5.07 3.12 5.52
CA LEU A 100 4.78 4.04 4.41
C LEU A 100 5.98 4.87 3.96
N ALA A 101 7.13 4.77 4.65
CA ALA A 101 8.30 5.62 4.39
C ALA A 101 8.74 5.55 2.91
N THR A 102 8.75 4.36 2.31
CA THR A 102 9.11 4.19 0.89
C THR A 102 8.21 5.02 -0.02
N ALA A 103 6.90 5.04 0.25
CA ALA A 103 5.93 5.76 -0.57
C ALA A 103 6.01 7.27 -0.33
N LEU A 104 6.10 7.71 0.93
CA LEU A 104 6.23 9.11 1.31
C LEU A 104 7.45 9.79 0.65
N PHE A 105 8.57 9.07 0.54
CA PHE A 105 9.79 9.59 -0.09
C PHE A 105 9.87 9.33 -1.60
N ALA A 106 8.95 8.54 -2.16
CA ALA A 106 8.80 8.42 -3.61
C ALA A 106 8.05 9.61 -4.21
N LEU A 107 7.22 10.32 -3.43
CA LEU A 107 6.48 11.49 -3.90
C LEU A 107 7.37 12.69 -4.21
N HIS A 108 7.26 13.19 -5.45
CA HIS A 108 7.90 14.43 -5.88
C HIS A 108 7.04 15.65 -5.52
N VAL A 109 7.62 16.65 -4.85
CA VAL A 109 6.90 17.88 -4.48
C VAL A 109 6.90 18.87 -5.63
N VAL A 110 5.70 19.26 -6.08
CA VAL A 110 5.49 20.33 -7.05
C VAL A 110 4.81 21.50 -6.34
N GLU A 111 5.47 22.66 -6.29
CA GLU A 111 4.85 23.88 -5.78
C GLU A 111 3.73 24.32 -6.72
N SER A 112 2.51 24.51 -6.21
CA SER A 112 1.37 25.00 -6.99
C SER A 112 0.50 25.90 -6.13
N ARG A 113 0.16 27.08 -6.62
CA ARG A 113 -0.79 27.99 -5.94
C ARG A 113 -2.25 27.75 -6.35
N ARG A 114 -2.47 26.84 -7.30
CA ARG A 114 -3.80 26.51 -7.85
C ARG A 114 -4.47 25.41 -7.03
N VAL A 115 -3.67 24.53 -6.41
CA VAL A 115 -4.19 23.56 -5.44
C VAL A 115 -4.58 24.28 -4.15
N PRO A 116 -5.73 23.99 -3.54
CA PRO A 116 -6.18 24.66 -2.31
C PRO A 116 -5.37 24.25 -1.07
N THR A 117 -4.91 23.00 -1.04
CA THR A 117 -4.20 22.38 0.09
C THR A 117 -2.95 21.62 -0.41
N MET A 118 -3.02 20.29 -0.41
CA MET A 118 -2.12 19.35 -1.05
C MET A 118 -2.99 18.43 -1.91
N ALA A 119 -2.42 17.92 -3.00
CA ALA A 119 -3.11 16.98 -3.88
C ALA A 119 -2.08 16.09 -4.58
N VAL A 120 -2.50 14.94 -5.06
CA VAL A 120 -1.65 14.02 -5.83
C VAL A 120 -2.19 13.79 -7.24
N ASP A 121 -1.29 13.56 -8.19
CA ASP A 121 -1.66 13.07 -9.52
C ASP A 121 -1.44 11.56 -9.66
N ARG A 122 -1.98 11.00 -10.75
CA ARG A 122 -1.80 9.58 -11.14
C ARG A 122 -0.32 9.18 -11.32
N HIS A 123 0.59 10.14 -11.46
CA HIS A 123 2.02 9.96 -11.68
C HIS A 123 2.85 10.12 -10.40
N TRP A 124 2.22 10.10 -9.22
CA TRP A 124 2.87 10.16 -7.91
C TRP A 124 3.62 11.47 -7.64
N ARG A 125 3.17 12.57 -8.26
CA ARG A 125 3.57 13.92 -7.87
C ARG A 125 2.60 14.44 -6.81
N CYS A 126 3.12 15.18 -5.84
CA CYS A 126 2.35 15.84 -4.81
C CYS A 126 2.43 17.37 -5.02
N TYR A 127 1.30 17.96 -5.40
CA TYR A 127 1.14 19.40 -5.58
C TYR A 127 0.86 20.05 -4.24
N VAL A 128 1.56 21.14 -3.94
CA VAL A 128 1.49 21.75 -2.62
C VAL A 128 1.31 23.26 -2.69
N SER A 129 0.30 23.75 -1.97
CA SER A 129 0.04 25.17 -1.77
C SER A 129 0.95 25.79 -0.70
N PRO A 130 1.77 26.81 -1.03
CA PRO A 130 2.61 27.50 -0.04
C PRO A 130 1.80 28.09 1.12
N GLY A 131 0.65 28.71 0.82
CA GLY A 131 -0.21 29.31 1.84
C GLY A 131 -0.85 28.27 2.77
N PHE A 132 -1.13 27.06 2.27
CA PHE A 132 -1.54 25.94 3.13
C PHE A 132 -0.41 25.49 4.05
N VAL A 133 0.80 25.30 3.51
CA VAL A 133 1.96 24.90 4.32
C VAL A 133 2.26 25.92 5.40
N GLU A 134 2.19 27.21 5.10
CA GLU A 134 2.46 28.28 6.06
C GLU A 134 1.51 28.21 7.27
N ARG A 135 0.20 28.05 7.03
CA ARG A 135 -0.82 28.09 8.08
C ARG A 135 -1.02 26.77 8.83
N THR A 136 -0.65 25.63 8.24
CA THR A 136 -0.93 24.30 8.83
C THR A 136 0.22 23.83 9.74
N PRO A 137 -0.02 23.36 10.98
CA PRO A 137 1.00 22.79 11.85
C PRO A 137 1.73 21.57 11.24
N VAL A 138 2.94 21.28 11.71
CA VAL A 138 3.77 20.17 11.20
C VAL A 138 3.09 18.82 11.41
N GLU A 139 2.44 18.64 12.56
CA GLU A 139 1.77 17.40 12.95
C GLU A 139 0.54 17.12 12.09
N GLU A 140 -0.21 18.17 11.70
CA GLU A 140 -1.34 18.08 10.78
C GLU A 140 -0.86 17.86 9.34
N LEU A 141 0.18 18.56 8.89
CA LEU A 141 0.80 18.33 7.57
C LEU A 141 1.31 16.89 7.43
N ALA A 142 1.77 16.26 8.52
CA ALA A 142 2.16 14.87 8.51
C ALA A 142 0.95 13.94 8.28
N GLY A 143 -0.21 14.26 8.86
CA GLY A 143 -1.47 13.57 8.56
C GLY A 143 -1.85 13.70 7.09
N VAL A 144 -1.75 14.92 6.53
CA VAL A 144 -2.01 15.18 5.11
C VAL A 144 -1.06 14.39 4.21
N TRP A 145 0.24 14.31 4.52
CA TRP A 145 1.19 13.47 3.78
C TRP A 145 0.75 12.01 3.70
N VAL A 146 0.29 11.46 4.82
CA VAL A 146 -0.18 10.07 4.88
C VAL A 146 -1.50 9.92 4.13
N HIS A 147 -2.41 10.88 4.25
CA HIS A 147 -3.67 10.90 3.50
C HIS A 147 -3.41 10.88 1.98
N GLU A 148 -2.63 11.83 1.46
CA GLU A 148 -2.32 11.96 0.04
C GLU A 148 -1.67 10.69 -0.54
N VAL A 149 -0.67 10.12 0.14
CA VAL A 149 0.00 8.90 -0.35
C VAL A 149 -0.93 7.68 -0.30
N SER A 150 -1.94 7.69 0.58
CA SER A 150 -2.89 6.58 0.72
C SER A 150 -3.78 6.45 -0.51
N HIS A 151 -4.18 7.55 -1.16
CA HIS A 151 -4.92 7.49 -2.43
C HIS A 151 -4.16 6.70 -3.50
N LEU A 152 -2.83 6.90 -3.58
CA LEU A 152 -1.98 6.29 -4.58
C LEU A 152 -1.69 4.82 -4.30
N LEU A 153 -1.47 4.49 -3.02
CA LEU A 153 -1.27 3.12 -2.55
C LEU A 153 -2.54 2.28 -2.72
N ARG A 154 -3.72 2.84 -2.41
CA ARG A 154 -5.03 2.18 -2.56
C ARG A 154 -5.60 2.24 -3.98
N ASP A 155 -4.85 2.80 -4.94
CA ASP A 155 -5.24 2.92 -6.35
C ASP A 155 -6.61 3.59 -6.55
N HIS A 156 -6.93 4.63 -5.77
CA HIS A 156 -8.26 5.25 -5.79
C HIS A 156 -8.64 5.78 -7.17
N HIS A 157 -7.74 6.44 -7.90
CA HIS A 157 -8.01 6.87 -9.27
C HIS A 157 -8.32 5.69 -10.22
N GLY A 158 -7.53 4.61 -10.18
CA GLY A 158 -7.71 3.44 -11.05
C GLY A 158 -9.00 2.68 -10.73
N ARG A 159 -9.30 2.49 -9.43
CA ARG A 159 -10.57 1.95 -8.92
C ARG A 159 -11.75 2.83 -9.33
N GLY A 160 -11.63 4.14 -9.17
CA GLY A 160 -12.62 5.13 -9.56
C GLY A 160 -12.94 5.06 -11.06
N ASP A 161 -11.91 5.01 -11.90
CA ASP A 161 -12.04 4.85 -13.36
C ASP A 161 -12.75 3.54 -13.76
N ARG A 162 -12.50 2.44 -13.04
CA ARG A 162 -13.24 1.19 -13.24
C ARG A 162 -14.73 1.35 -12.96
N VAL A 163 -15.08 1.93 -11.81
CA VAL A 163 -16.48 2.18 -11.47
C VAL A 163 -17.14 3.16 -12.44
N ALA A 164 -16.41 4.22 -12.83
CA ALA A 164 -16.88 5.22 -13.77
C ALA A 164 -17.29 4.58 -15.10
N ARG A 165 -16.42 3.73 -15.65
CA ARG A 165 -16.66 3.01 -16.92
C ARG A 165 -17.83 2.04 -16.82
N GLU A 166 -17.90 1.25 -15.75
CA GLU A 166 -18.96 0.25 -15.54
C GLU A 166 -20.35 0.88 -15.40
N ARG A 167 -20.42 2.07 -14.81
CA ARG A 167 -21.70 2.74 -14.49
C ARG A 167 -22.00 3.95 -15.36
N GLY A 168 -21.15 4.26 -16.35
CA GLY A 168 -21.31 5.41 -17.23
C GLY A 168 -21.23 6.76 -16.51
N LEU A 169 -20.43 6.85 -15.44
CA LEU A 169 -20.25 8.09 -14.66
C LEU A 169 -19.14 8.93 -15.30
N THR A 170 -19.46 10.15 -15.71
CA THR A 170 -18.53 11.00 -16.47
C THR A 170 -18.48 12.45 -15.98
N GLY A 171 -19.38 12.84 -15.07
CA GLY A 171 -19.49 14.21 -14.62
C GLY A 171 -18.48 14.60 -13.51
N PRO A 172 -18.17 15.90 -13.36
CA PRO A 172 -17.34 16.38 -12.26
C PRO A 172 -17.94 16.06 -10.89
N GLY A 173 -19.27 16.03 -10.78
CA GLY A 173 -19.96 15.60 -9.56
C GLY A 173 -19.73 14.12 -9.21
N ASP A 174 -19.59 13.24 -10.21
CA ASP A 174 -19.28 11.84 -9.94
C ASP A 174 -17.84 11.67 -9.46
N ARG A 175 -16.91 12.46 -10.01
CA ARG A 175 -15.50 12.49 -9.61
C ARG A 175 -15.31 13.03 -8.20
N LEU A 176 -16.00 14.12 -7.86
CA LEU A 176 -16.09 14.60 -6.47
C LEU A 176 -16.66 13.52 -5.55
N ARG A 177 -17.71 12.80 -5.96
CA ARG A 177 -18.28 11.71 -5.15
C ARG A 177 -17.29 10.57 -4.93
N MET A 178 -16.46 10.26 -5.91
CA MET A 178 -15.36 9.30 -5.78
C MET A 178 -14.28 9.80 -4.83
N ASN A 179 -13.89 11.07 -4.93
CA ASN A 179 -12.94 11.68 -3.98
C ASN A 179 -13.46 11.61 -2.53
N ILE A 180 -14.71 12.01 -2.28
CA ILE A 180 -15.33 11.92 -0.94
C ILE A 180 -15.36 10.48 -0.41
N ALA A 181 -15.71 9.51 -1.26
CA ALA A 181 -15.75 8.10 -0.88
C ALA A 181 -14.34 7.54 -0.59
N ALA A 182 -13.34 7.99 -1.34
CA ALA A 182 -11.94 7.64 -1.17
C ALA A 182 -11.37 8.24 0.14
N ASP A 183 -11.76 9.47 0.45
CA ASP A 183 -11.42 10.13 1.72
C ASP A 183 -12.04 9.39 2.90
N CYS A 184 -13.27 8.89 2.78
CA CYS A 184 -13.90 8.05 3.81
C CYS A 184 -13.11 6.77 4.08
N GLU A 185 -12.66 6.05 3.04
CA GLU A 185 -11.81 4.84 3.17
C GLU A 185 -10.43 5.16 3.76
N ILE A 186 -9.94 6.39 3.65
CA ILE A 186 -8.66 6.80 4.24
C ILE A 186 -8.82 7.28 5.67
N ASN A 187 -9.78 8.15 5.90
CA ASN A 187 -9.87 8.93 7.13
C ASN A 187 -10.44 8.12 8.30
N ASP A 188 -10.97 6.92 8.05
CA ASP A 188 -11.41 5.99 9.09
C ASP A 188 -10.23 5.30 9.83
N ASP A 189 -9.06 5.18 9.21
CA ASP A 189 -7.90 4.46 9.78
C ASP A 189 -6.56 5.22 9.72
N VAL A 190 -6.51 6.40 9.11
CA VAL A 190 -5.24 7.14 8.92
C VAL A 190 -4.76 7.88 10.18
N TYR A 191 -5.68 8.51 10.93
CA TYR A 191 -5.36 9.40 12.05
C TYR A 191 -5.23 8.66 13.39
N GLY A 192 -4.72 9.36 14.41
CA GLY A 192 -4.42 8.74 15.71
C GLY A 192 -3.01 8.15 15.76
N ASP A 193 -2.62 7.60 16.91
CA ASP A 193 -1.29 7.01 17.14
C ASP A 193 -0.12 7.88 16.66
N GLY A 194 -0.19 9.19 16.96
CA GLY A 194 0.86 10.15 16.61
C GLY A 194 0.64 10.97 15.32
N LEU A 195 -0.47 10.74 14.60
CA LEU A 195 -0.93 11.61 13.51
C LEU A 195 -2.16 12.43 13.93
N ALA A 196 -2.02 13.75 13.84
CA ALA A 196 -3.14 14.67 14.09
C ALA A 196 -4.13 14.61 12.92
N ARG A 197 -5.42 14.71 13.25
CA ARG A 197 -6.49 14.84 12.25
C ARG A 197 -6.65 16.33 11.88
N PRO A 198 -6.45 16.72 10.61
CA PRO A 198 -6.68 18.09 10.17
C PRO A 198 -8.14 18.50 10.32
N GLU A 199 -8.37 19.79 10.57
CA GLU A 199 -9.70 20.38 10.53
C GLU A 199 -10.29 20.24 9.11
N GLY A 200 -11.55 19.77 9.02
CA GLY A 200 -12.23 19.56 7.74
C GLY A 200 -12.00 18.20 7.08
N ALA A 201 -11.21 17.31 7.68
CA ALA A 201 -11.09 15.93 7.20
C ALA A 201 -12.44 15.20 7.28
N VAL A 202 -12.90 14.64 6.15
CA VAL A 202 -14.17 13.91 6.06
C VAL A 202 -14.04 12.54 6.71
N ASP A 203 -14.89 12.22 7.68
CA ASP A 203 -15.04 10.84 8.17
C ASP A 203 -16.39 10.24 7.71
N PRO A 204 -16.52 8.90 7.71
CA PRO A 204 -17.78 8.25 7.36
C PRO A 204 -18.96 8.73 8.24
N ALA A 205 -18.70 9.00 9.52
CA ALA A 205 -19.71 9.47 10.47
C ALA A 205 -20.33 10.82 10.08
N ALA A 206 -19.59 11.73 9.45
CA ALA A 206 -20.09 13.00 8.91
C ALA A 206 -21.16 12.80 7.82
N LEU A 207 -21.17 11.63 7.17
CA LEU A 207 -22.17 11.23 6.19
C LEU A 207 -23.20 10.23 6.76
N MET A 208 -23.18 9.97 8.07
CA MET A 208 -23.98 8.94 8.75
C MET A 208 -23.71 7.52 8.21
N LEU A 209 -22.48 7.26 7.78
CA LEU A 209 -22.01 5.97 7.28
C LEU A 209 -21.17 5.26 8.37
N ARG A 210 -20.97 3.95 8.19
CA ARG A 210 -20.13 3.14 9.08
C ARG A 210 -18.67 3.18 8.61
N ASP A 211 -17.74 3.06 9.55
CA ASP A 211 -16.31 2.95 9.23
C ASP A 211 -15.96 1.56 8.63
N GLY A 212 -14.80 1.46 7.98
CA GLY A 212 -14.19 0.21 7.55
C GLY A 212 -14.67 -0.34 6.21
N GLU A 213 -15.33 0.47 5.38
CA GLU A 213 -15.80 0.07 4.05
C GLU A 213 -14.87 0.59 2.93
N LEU A 214 -14.94 -0.02 1.76
CA LEU A 214 -14.17 0.40 0.59
C LEU A 214 -14.83 1.60 -0.10
N MET A 215 -14.06 2.39 -0.83
CA MET A 215 -14.51 3.52 -1.65
C MET A 215 -15.72 3.15 -2.52
N GLU A 216 -15.72 2.00 -3.18
CA GLU A 216 -16.83 1.58 -4.05
C GLU A 216 -18.12 1.30 -3.27
N ASP A 217 -18.01 0.87 -2.01
CA ASP A 217 -19.13 0.63 -1.11
C ASP A 217 -19.68 1.93 -0.55
N TYR A 218 -18.82 2.85 -0.12
CA TYR A 218 -19.22 4.21 0.26
C TYR A 218 -19.92 4.93 -0.90
N LEU A 219 -19.34 4.86 -2.11
CA LEU A 219 -19.87 5.51 -3.31
C LEU A 219 -21.29 5.08 -3.69
N ARG A 220 -21.74 3.89 -3.25
CA ARG A 220 -23.11 3.38 -3.45
C ARG A 220 -24.11 4.02 -2.48
N GLN A 221 -23.68 4.38 -1.28
CA GLN A 221 -24.54 4.71 -0.14
C GLN A 221 -24.96 6.18 -0.06
N PHE A 222 -24.23 7.08 -0.72
CA PHE A 222 -24.59 8.51 -0.74
C PHE A 222 -24.68 9.07 -2.15
N ARG A 223 -25.30 10.25 -2.25
CA ARG A 223 -25.38 11.09 -3.45
C ARG A 223 -25.00 12.50 -3.06
N LEU A 224 -24.55 13.30 -4.03
CA LEU A 224 -24.34 14.71 -3.80
C LEU A 224 -25.69 15.39 -3.54
N GLY A 225 -25.74 16.24 -2.51
CA GLY A 225 -26.95 16.94 -2.09
C GLY A 225 -26.68 17.90 -0.94
N PRO A 226 -27.72 18.39 -0.24
CA PRO A 226 -27.57 19.37 0.84
C PRO A 226 -26.61 18.92 1.95
N GLN A 227 -26.57 17.63 2.26
CA GLN A 227 -25.70 17.05 3.29
C GLN A 227 -24.21 17.00 2.89
N THR A 228 -23.90 17.10 1.59
CA THR A 228 -22.52 17.07 1.07
C THR A 228 -22.11 18.42 0.48
N GLN A 229 -22.93 19.46 0.64
CA GLN A 229 -22.68 20.76 0.02
C GLN A 229 -21.39 21.40 0.54
N ASP A 230 -21.13 21.25 1.84
CA ASP A 230 -19.92 21.75 2.50
C ASP A 230 -18.66 20.95 2.13
N LEU A 231 -18.78 19.87 1.35
CA LEU A 231 -17.68 19.04 0.87
C LEU A 231 -17.29 19.37 -0.58
N ALA A 232 -17.99 20.31 -1.24
CA ALA A 232 -17.76 20.65 -2.64
C ALA A 232 -16.39 21.28 -2.92
N TRP A 233 -15.66 21.70 -1.87
CA TRP A 233 -14.31 22.25 -1.98
C TRP A 233 -13.21 21.18 -2.02
N LEU A 234 -13.53 19.92 -1.68
CA LEU A 234 -12.54 18.85 -1.60
C LEU A 234 -11.94 18.55 -2.96
N ASP A 235 -10.61 18.49 -2.99
CA ASP A 235 -9.86 18.16 -4.20
C ASP A 235 -8.48 17.59 -3.84
N CYS A 236 -8.40 16.27 -3.66
CA CYS A 236 -7.13 15.56 -3.44
C CYS A 236 -6.40 15.25 -4.76
N GLY A 237 -6.87 15.82 -5.89
CA GLY A 237 -6.27 15.70 -7.22
C GLY A 237 -6.61 14.43 -7.99
N SER A 238 -6.05 14.33 -9.20
CA SER A 238 -6.33 13.23 -10.13
C SER A 238 -5.85 11.86 -9.66
N GLY A 239 -4.91 11.80 -8.71
CA GLY A 239 -4.48 10.55 -8.06
C GLY A 239 -5.54 9.97 -7.12
N ALA A 240 -6.50 10.79 -6.67
CA ALA A 240 -7.62 10.39 -5.86
C ALA A 240 -8.86 10.01 -6.68
N ASP A 241 -9.23 10.80 -7.69
CA ASP A 241 -10.50 10.64 -8.40
C ASP A 241 -10.39 10.33 -9.90
N GLY A 242 -9.19 10.38 -10.49
CA GLY A 242 -8.92 10.12 -11.90
C GLY A 242 -9.20 11.28 -12.87
N LEU A 243 -9.73 12.42 -12.40
CA LEU A 243 -10.02 13.59 -13.23
C LEU A 243 -8.82 14.55 -13.24
N GLU A 244 -8.27 14.83 -14.42
CA GLU A 244 -7.13 15.74 -14.53
C GLU A 244 -7.49 17.17 -14.16
N ARG A 245 -6.58 17.82 -13.44
CA ARG A 245 -6.69 19.22 -13.05
C ARG A 245 -5.73 20.07 -13.84
N GLU A 246 -6.00 21.36 -13.87
CA GLU A 246 -5.19 22.33 -14.58
C GLU A 246 -3.75 22.48 -14.03
N TRP A 247 -3.50 22.03 -12.79
CA TRP A 247 -2.16 21.97 -12.20
C TRP A 247 -1.44 20.65 -12.46
N ASP A 248 -2.09 19.63 -12.99
CA ASP A 248 -1.46 18.35 -13.27
C ASP A 248 -0.48 18.50 -14.43
N LEU A 249 0.76 18.03 -14.24
CA LEU A 249 1.80 18.05 -15.28
C LEU A 249 1.59 16.94 -16.33
N GLY A 250 0.65 16.01 -16.11
CA GLY A 250 0.34 14.91 -17.03
C GLY A 250 1.46 13.87 -17.17
N ALA A 251 1.32 12.99 -18.16
CA ALA A 251 2.24 11.88 -18.40
C ALA A 251 3.63 12.34 -18.87
N ASP A 252 3.67 13.38 -19.70
CA ASP A 252 4.92 13.95 -20.24
C ASP A 252 5.61 14.93 -19.27
N GLY A 253 5.00 15.18 -18.12
CA GLY A 253 5.55 16.04 -17.08
C GLY A 253 6.82 15.47 -16.45
N ALA A 254 7.72 16.34 -16.00
CA ALA A 254 8.92 15.93 -15.29
C ALA A 254 8.61 15.20 -13.97
N HIS A 255 9.51 14.31 -13.55
CA HIS A 255 9.51 13.69 -12.21
C HIS A 255 8.27 12.85 -11.84
N GLY A 256 7.47 12.43 -12.81
CA GLY A 256 6.44 11.41 -12.60
C GLY A 256 7.07 10.03 -12.49
N LEU A 257 6.52 9.18 -11.63
CA LEU A 257 6.93 7.77 -11.57
C LEU A 257 6.35 6.99 -12.74
N SER A 258 7.14 6.08 -13.29
CA SER A 258 6.67 5.11 -14.28
C SER A 258 5.67 4.12 -13.64
N ALA A 259 4.91 3.39 -14.47
CA ALA A 259 4.04 2.31 -13.99
C ALA A 259 4.79 1.31 -13.09
N GLN A 260 5.94 0.86 -13.54
CA GLN A 260 6.77 -0.12 -12.85
C GLN A 260 7.34 0.42 -11.52
N GLU A 261 7.73 1.70 -11.48
CA GLU A 261 8.19 2.35 -10.26
C GLU A 261 7.07 2.44 -9.22
N ARG A 262 5.84 2.79 -9.64
CA ARG A 262 4.66 2.85 -8.76
C ARG A 262 4.38 1.49 -8.13
N ASP A 263 4.44 0.42 -8.91
CA ASP A 263 4.22 -0.94 -8.40
C ASP A 263 5.34 -1.40 -7.48
N ALA A 264 6.59 -1.05 -7.80
CA ALA A 264 7.71 -1.32 -6.90
C ALA A 264 7.56 -0.59 -5.55
N VAL A 265 6.99 0.61 -5.54
CA VAL A 265 6.68 1.34 -4.31
C VAL A 265 5.57 0.64 -3.52
N ARG A 266 4.42 0.36 -4.15
CA ARG A 266 3.30 -0.38 -3.51
C ARG A 266 3.77 -1.71 -2.93
N PHE A 267 4.56 -2.44 -3.71
CA PHE A 267 5.15 -3.69 -3.32
C PHE A 267 6.03 -3.56 -2.07
N ARG A 268 6.95 -2.59 -2.05
CA ARG A 268 7.82 -2.36 -0.89
C ARG A 268 7.03 -1.97 0.37
N VAL A 269 5.93 -1.23 0.22
CA VAL A 269 5.02 -0.93 1.34
C VAL A 269 4.33 -2.19 1.85
N ALA A 270 3.73 -3.00 0.97
CA ALA A 270 3.08 -4.26 1.35
C ALA A 270 4.07 -5.23 2.03
N GLN A 271 5.30 -5.30 1.54
CA GLN A 271 6.39 -6.05 2.21
C GLN A 271 6.73 -5.49 3.60
N GLY A 272 6.75 -4.17 3.75
CA GLY A 272 7.01 -3.51 5.02
C GLY A 272 5.96 -3.85 6.08
N ILE A 273 4.70 -3.93 5.66
CA ILE A 273 3.55 -4.30 6.50
C ILE A 273 3.63 -5.79 6.87
N THR A 274 3.68 -6.68 5.87
CA THR A 274 3.71 -8.15 6.09
C THR A 274 4.97 -8.64 6.80
N GLY A 275 6.10 -7.97 6.64
CA GLY A 275 7.36 -8.32 7.27
C GLY A 275 7.47 -7.91 8.75
N ARG A 276 6.57 -7.04 9.24
CA ARG A 276 6.50 -6.57 10.63
C ARG A 276 5.04 -6.40 11.08
N PRO A 277 4.27 -7.50 11.13
CA PRO A 277 2.88 -7.46 11.58
C PRO A 277 2.83 -7.00 13.04
N GLY A 278 2.16 -5.88 13.30
CA GLY A 278 2.05 -5.29 14.65
C GLY A 278 2.12 -3.76 14.71
N ASN A 279 2.59 -3.09 13.64
CA ASN A 279 2.67 -1.63 13.59
C ASN A 279 1.69 -0.98 12.59
N ALA A 280 0.95 -1.77 11.83
CA ALA A 280 0.02 -1.29 10.80
C ALA A 280 -1.43 -1.57 11.23
N PRO A 281 -2.37 -0.62 11.04
CA PRO A 281 -3.79 -0.86 11.25
C PRO A 281 -4.33 -2.05 10.43
N ASP A 282 -5.43 -2.64 10.87
CA ASP A 282 -6.02 -3.82 10.21
C ASP A 282 -6.41 -3.56 8.75
N GLY A 283 -6.86 -2.34 8.43
CA GLY A 283 -7.14 -1.93 7.04
C GLY A 283 -5.91 -2.02 6.15
N TRP A 284 -4.75 -1.57 6.64
CA TRP A 284 -3.47 -1.69 5.95
C TRP A 284 -2.95 -3.12 5.87
N GLN A 285 -3.22 -3.96 6.86
CA GLN A 285 -2.88 -5.39 6.81
C GLN A 285 -3.68 -6.09 5.72
N ARG A 286 -5.00 -5.89 5.67
CA ARG A 286 -5.86 -6.41 4.59
C ARG A 286 -5.41 -5.91 3.22
N TRP A 287 -5.18 -4.60 3.10
CA TRP A 287 -4.65 -4.02 1.86
C TRP A 287 -3.33 -4.70 1.43
N ALA A 288 -2.40 -4.96 2.36
CA ALA A 288 -1.13 -5.59 2.02
C ALA A 288 -1.27 -7.07 1.59
N GLU A 289 -2.26 -7.77 2.12
CA GLU A 289 -2.62 -9.15 1.75
C GLU A 289 -3.37 -9.22 0.40
N GLU A 290 -4.18 -8.21 0.09
CA GLU A 290 -4.99 -8.12 -1.14
C GLU A 290 -4.24 -7.47 -2.30
N ALA A 291 -3.33 -6.53 -2.03
CA ALA A 291 -2.60 -5.78 -3.05
C ALA A 291 -1.79 -6.69 -3.98
N PHE A 292 -1.37 -7.86 -3.49
CA PHE A 292 -0.67 -8.86 -4.25
C PHE A 292 -1.11 -10.26 -3.81
N HIS A 293 -1.18 -11.19 -4.75
CA HIS A 293 -1.53 -12.58 -4.42
C HIS A 293 -0.55 -13.20 -3.40
N PRO A 294 -0.95 -14.24 -2.66
CA PRO A 294 -0.01 -15.05 -1.88
C PRO A 294 1.11 -15.57 -2.79
N PRO A 295 2.40 -15.44 -2.40
CA PRO A 295 3.49 -15.90 -3.25
C PRO A 295 3.48 -17.42 -3.38
N GLN A 296 3.98 -17.92 -4.50
CA GLN A 296 4.19 -19.34 -4.70
C GLN A 296 5.09 -19.94 -3.60
N PRO A 297 4.95 -21.24 -3.27
CA PRO A 297 5.77 -21.92 -2.27
C PRO A 297 7.20 -22.16 -2.79
N TRP A 298 7.99 -21.10 -2.96
CA TRP A 298 9.30 -21.14 -3.60
C TRP A 298 10.29 -22.06 -2.92
N ARG A 299 10.16 -22.31 -1.61
CA ARG A 299 11.03 -23.30 -0.93
C ARG A 299 10.83 -24.70 -1.51
N GLU A 300 9.61 -25.07 -1.86
CA GLU A 300 9.30 -26.35 -2.50
C GLU A 300 9.65 -26.34 -3.98
N LEU A 301 9.30 -25.24 -4.68
CA LEU A 301 9.61 -25.07 -6.09
C LEU A 301 11.10 -25.07 -6.35
N LEU A 302 11.92 -24.53 -5.44
CA LEU A 302 13.39 -24.54 -5.51
C LEU A 302 14.00 -25.77 -4.81
N GLY A 303 13.20 -26.62 -4.18
CA GLY A 303 13.66 -27.68 -3.27
C GLY A 303 14.70 -28.63 -3.86
N ALA A 304 14.60 -29.00 -5.15
CA ALA A 304 15.63 -29.84 -5.78
C ALA A 304 16.98 -29.13 -5.93
N ALA A 305 16.98 -27.82 -6.21
CA ALA A 305 18.20 -27.02 -6.28
C ALA A 305 18.77 -26.78 -4.89
N VAL A 306 17.92 -26.51 -3.90
CA VAL A 306 18.32 -26.40 -2.49
C VAL A 306 18.95 -27.71 -1.99
N ARG A 307 18.35 -28.87 -2.35
CA ARG A 307 18.92 -30.19 -2.03
C ARG A 307 20.23 -30.44 -2.77
N SER A 308 20.31 -30.13 -4.06
CA SER A 308 21.56 -30.25 -4.85
C SER A 308 22.68 -29.40 -4.25
N ALA A 309 22.39 -28.16 -3.88
CA ALA A 309 23.36 -27.26 -3.25
C ALA A 309 23.75 -27.71 -1.82
N ALA A 310 22.86 -28.43 -1.13
CA ALA A 310 23.14 -29.03 0.18
C ALA A 310 23.87 -30.38 0.10
N SER A 311 23.80 -31.09 -1.03
CA SER A 311 24.39 -32.41 -1.24
C SER A 311 25.54 -32.43 -2.25
N GLY A 312 25.88 -31.28 -2.83
CA GLY A 312 26.91 -31.15 -3.85
C GLY A 312 28.32 -31.37 -3.29
N PRO A 313 29.31 -31.69 -4.15
CA PRO A 313 30.71 -31.80 -3.75
C PRO A 313 31.16 -30.53 -3.02
N GLY A 314 31.73 -30.66 -1.82
CA GLY A 314 32.10 -29.53 -0.95
C GLY A 314 31.04 -29.10 0.08
N ALA A 315 29.76 -29.45 -0.08
CA ALA A 315 28.70 -29.10 0.89
C ALA A 315 28.85 -29.82 2.25
N GLY A 316 29.71 -30.83 2.31
CA GLY A 316 30.16 -31.55 3.51
C GLY A 316 31.62 -31.27 3.91
N GLU A 317 32.38 -30.53 3.08
CA GLU A 317 33.82 -30.30 3.25
C GLU A 317 34.17 -28.82 3.46
N ASP A 318 33.23 -27.90 3.19
CA ASP A 318 33.35 -26.46 3.44
C ASP A 318 33.19 -26.14 4.92
N TYR A 319 34.14 -26.61 5.71
CA TYR A 319 34.27 -26.30 7.12
C TYR A 319 34.92 -24.93 7.29
N THR A 320 34.25 -24.03 8.01
CA THR A 320 34.78 -22.68 8.30
C THR A 320 35.05 -22.54 9.79
N TYR A 321 36.17 -21.90 10.12
CA TYR A 321 36.48 -21.48 11.49
C TYR A 321 36.00 -20.06 11.81
N GLY A 322 35.47 -19.34 10.82
CA GLY A 322 34.98 -17.96 10.99
C GLY A 322 33.74 -17.84 11.90
N ARG A 323 33.01 -18.94 12.09
CA ARG A 323 31.98 -19.06 13.12
C ARG A 323 32.15 -20.39 13.84
N LEU A 324 32.32 -20.34 15.15
CA LEU A 324 32.41 -21.53 16.01
C LEU A 324 31.16 -22.39 15.88
N SER A 325 31.35 -23.69 15.70
CA SER A 325 30.24 -24.66 15.74
C SER A 325 29.55 -24.60 17.10
N ARG A 326 28.21 -24.68 17.11
CA ARG A 326 27.43 -24.80 18.37
C ARG A 326 27.80 -26.04 19.18
N ARG A 327 28.37 -27.06 18.53
CA ARG A 327 28.87 -28.28 19.18
C ARG A 327 30.22 -28.09 19.89
N SER A 328 30.90 -26.96 19.67
CA SER A 328 32.19 -26.67 20.34
C SER A 328 32.03 -26.58 21.86
N ALA A 329 30.83 -26.23 22.36
CA ALA A 329 30.51 -26.26 23.78
C ALA A 329 30.59 -27.67 24.38
N SER A 330 30.48 -28.73 23.56
CA SER A 330 30.55 -30.12 23.97
C SER A 330 31.96 -30.72 23.87
N VAL A 331 32.94 -29.98 23.34
CA VAL A 331 34.33 -30.45 23.19
C VAL A 331 35.29 -29.37 23.68
N PRO A 332 35.51 -29.26 25.00
CA PRO A 332 36.41 -28.27 25.59
C PRO A 332 37.84 -28.43 25.05
N GLY A 333 38.49 -27.33 24.69
CA GLY A 333 39.86 -27.31 24.19
C GLY A 333 40.02 -27.55 22.68
N ALA A 334 38.94 -27.82 21.94
CA ALA A 334 38.96 -27.93 20.49
C ALA A 334 38.02 -26.91 19.82
N VAL A 335 38.54 -26.14 18.87
CA VAL A 335 37.72 -25.29 18.01
C VAL A 335 37.18 -26.15 16.88
N LEU A 336 35.87 -26.44 16.91
CA LEU A 336 35.24 -27.22 15.83
C LEU A 336 34.78 -26.29 14.71
N PRO A 337 35.11 -26.59 13.45
CA PRO A 337 34.63 -25.80 12.34
C PRO A 337 33.11 -25.95 12.15
N SER A 338 32.47 -24.92 11.61
CA SER A 338 31.07 -24.95 11.21
C SER A 338 30.92 -25.32 9.74
N LEU A 339 29.95 -26.17 9.43
CA LEU A 339 29.63 -26.53 8.05
C LEU A 339 29.01 -25.34 7.32
N ARG A 340 29.62 -24.89 6.22
CA ARG A 340 29.10 -23.83 5.36
C ARG A 340 28.12 -24.43 4.35
N ARG A 341 26.84 -24.07 4.47
CA ARG A 341 25.88 -24.34 3.41
C ARG A 341 26.01 -23.27 2.32
N ARG A 342 26.11 -23.69 1.06
CA ARG A 342 26.00 -22.81 -0.11
C ARG A 342 24.56 -22.87 -0.62
N PRO A 343 23.69 -21.91 -0.26
CA PRO A 343 22.36 -21.81 -0.87
C PRO A 343 22.47 -21.56 -2.39
N PRO A 344 21.49 -22.03 -3.19
CA PRO A 344 21.55 -21.91 -4.64
C PRO A 344 21.46 -20.45 -5.11
N HIS A 345 22.18 -20.14 -6.18
CA HIS A 345 22.03 -18.88 -6.91
C HIS A 345 20.81 -18.97 -7.84
N VAL A 346 19.90 -18.01 -7.71
CA VAL A 346 18.67 -17.95 -8.52
C VAL A 346 18.73 -16.71 -9.40
N CYS A 347 18.52 -16.89 -10.70
CA CYS A 347 18.31 -15.76 -11.61
C CYS A 347 16.83 -15.70 -12.00
N VAL A 348 16.17 -14.58 -11.74
CA VAL A 348 14.78 -14.32 -12.11
C VAL A 348 14.76 -13.47 -13.38
N VAL A 349 14.13 -13.98 -14.43
CA VAL A 349 13.82 -13.25 -15.66
C VAL A 349 12.38 -12.75 -15.52
N ILE A 350 12.19 -11.44 -15.57
CA ILE A 350 10.87 -10.80 -15.49
C ILE A 350 10.55 -10.27 -16.88
N ASP A 351 9.44 -10.76 -17.43
CA ASP A 351 8.85 -10.21 -18.64
C ASP A 351 8.30 -8.81 -18.36
N THR A 352 8.80 -7.82 -19.10
CA THR A 352 8.40 -6.41 -19.01
C THR A 352 7.83 -5.90 -20.34
N SER A 353 7.30 -6.82 -21.15
CA SER A 353 6.65 -6.51 -22.42
C SER A 353 5.30 -5.80 -22.25
N ALA A 354 4.79 -5.22 -23.33
CA ALA A 354 3.52 -4.50 -23.33
C ALA A 354 2.29 -5.37 -23.00
N SER A 355 2.38 -6.70 -23.13
CA SER A 355 1.26 -7.60 -22.80
C SER A 355 1.17 -7.92 -21.31
N VAL A 356 2.21 -7.62 -20.54
CA VAL A 356 2.26 -7.74 -19.08
C VAL A 356 1.70 -6.47 -18.46
N SER A 357 0.63 -6.60 -17.69
CA SER A 357 -0.01 -5.51 -16.97
C SER A 357 0.76 -5.10 -15.72
N ASP A 358 0.50 -3.88 -15.25
CA ASP A 358 1.01 -3.34 -13.98
C ASP A 358 0.77 -4.31 -12.80
N ALA A 359 -0.42 -4.90 -12.71
CA ALA A 359 -0.76 -5.88 -11.67
C ALA A 359 0.10 -7.16 -11.72
N GLU A 360 0.40 -7.64 -12.93
CA GLU A 360 1.26 -8.81 -13.15
C GLU A 360 2.73 -8.49 -12.83
N LEU A 361 3.18 -7.28 -13.14
CA LEU A 361 4.54 -6.85 -12.78
C LEU A 361 4.72 -6.70 -11.27
N GLY A 362 3.74 -6.12 -10.59
CA GLY A 362 3.68 -6.09 -9.13
C GLY A 362 3.69 -7.51 -8.51
N SER A 363 2.94 -8.43 -9.11
CA SER A 363 2.94 -9.86 -8.78
C SER A 363 4.34 -10.49 -8.95
N ALA A 364 5.05 -10.18 -10.04
CA ALA A 364 6.42 -10.64 -10.24
C ALA A 364 7.38 -10.16 -9.15
N LEU A 365 7.28 -8.89 -8.74
CA LEU A 365 8.11 -8.33 -7.67
C LEU A 365 7.86 -9.07 -6.34
N LEU A 366 6.61 -9.43 -6.06
CA LEU A 366 6.25 -10.26 -4.92
C LEU A 366 6.91 -11.63 -4.95
N GLU A 367 6.90 -12.28 -6.10
CA GLU A 367 7.57 -13.58 -6.26
C GLU A 367 9.08 -13.48 -6.13
N VAL A 368 9.71 -12.44 -6.65
CA VAL A 368 11.16 -12.19 -6.50
C VAL A 368 11.56 -12.11 -5.03
N ALA A 369 10.81 -11.38 -4.21
CA ALA A 369 11.13 -11.28 -2.79
C ALA A 369 10.83 -12.58 -2.03
N ALA A 370 9.79 -13.32 -2.43
CA ALA A 370 9.51 -14.64 -1.86
C ALA A 370 10.63 -15.64 -2.19
N ILE A 371 11.16 -15.61 -3.41
CA ILE A 371 12.36 -16.34 -3.84
C ILE A 371 13.57 -15.95 -2.98
N SER A 372 13.80 -14.65 -2.77
CA SER A 372 14.89 -14.15 -1.93
C SER A 372 14.80 -14.69 -0.49
N ARG A 373 13.60 -14.70 0.11
CA ARG A 373 13.36 -15.34 1.41
C ARG A 373 13.61 -16.85 1.37
N ALA A 374 13.19 -17.53 0.32
CA ALA A 374 13.35 -18.98 0.16
C ALA A 374 14.83 -19.42 0.09
N VAL A 375 15.71 -18.58 -0.46
CA VAL A 375 17.17 -18.86 -0.53
C VAL A 375 17.96 -18.35 0.69
N GLY A 376 17.27 -17.95 1.76
CA GLY A 376 17.89 -17.57 3.03
C GLY A 376 18.02 -16.05 3.26
N GLY A 377 17.25 -15.23 2.52
CA GLY A 377 17.16 -13.79 2.72
C GLY A 377 18.44 -13.02 2.35
N ARG A 378 19.34 -13.66 1.60
CA ARG A 378 20.60 -13.07 1.15
C ARG A 378 20.45 -12.54 -0.27
N PRO A 379 20.54 -11.22 -0.48
CA PRO A 379 20.18 -10.61 -1.75
C PRO A 379 21.25 -10.84 -2.84
N ASP A 380 22.50 -11.17 -2.47
CA ASP A 380 23.57 -11.58 -3.38
C ASP A 380 23.34 -12.94 -4.08
N LEU A 381 22.35 -13.71 -3.63
CA LEU A 381 21.99 -15.00 -4.21
C LEU A 381 20.90 -14.90 -5.27
N VAL A 382 20.26 -13.74 -5.42
CA VAL A 382 19.19 -13.53 -6.39
C VAL A 382 19.61 -12.41 -7.35
N SER A 383 19.66 -12.75 -8.64
CA SER A 383 19.78 -11.77 -9.72
C SER A 383 18.47 -11.63 -10.48
N VAL A 384 18.20 -10.45 -11.00
CA VAL A 384 17.01 -10.12 -11.78
C VAL A 384 17.43 -9.63 -13.16
N VAL A 385 16.73 -10.09 -14.19
CA VAL A 385 16.87 -9.68 -15.59
C VAL A 385 15.50 -9.22 -16.05
N SER A 386 15.32 -7.94 -16.39
CA SER A 386 14.13 -7.49 -17.10
C SER A 386 14.27 -7.80 -18.58
N CYS A 387 13.22 -8.35 -19.18
CA CYS A 387 13.24 -8.82 -20.55
C CYS A 387 12.02 -8.29 -21.31
N ASP A 388 12.28 -7.46 -22.31
CA ASP A 388 11.34 -7.11 -23.37
C ASP A 388 11.89 -7.60 -24.73
N ALA A 389 11.86 -6.76 -25.77
CA ALA A 389 12.41 -7.05 -27.10
C ALA A 389 13.95 -7.16 -27.07
N ALA A 390 14.59 -6.60 -26.04
CA ALA A 390 16.00 -6.82 -25.74
C ALA A 390 16.17 -6.98 -24.21
N ALA A 391 16.79 -8.08 -23.77
CA ALA A 391 17.06 -8.27 -22.35
C ALA A 391 17.99 -7.16 -21.83
N ALA A 392 17.52 -6.37 -20.87
CA ALA A 392 18.36 -5.44 -20.15
C ALA A 392 19.37 -6.21 -19.28
N GLY A 393 20.47 -5.56 -18.89
CA GLY A 393 21.59 -6.22 -18.18
C GLY A 393 21.17 -7.01 -16.93
N VAL A 394 22.01 -7.97 -16.51
CA VAL A 394 21.76 -8.73 -15.26
C VAL A 394 22.00 -7.81 -14.05
N HIS A 395 20.96 -7.54 -13.28
CA HIS A 395 21.04 -6.77 -12.05
C HIS A 395 21.06 -7.70 -10.84
N ARG A 396 22.07 -7.59 -9.97
CA ARG A 396 22.01 -8.24 -8.64
C ARG A 396 21.07 -7.45 -7.76
N LEU A 397 20.26 -8.12 -6.95
CA LEU A 397 19.56 -7.46 -5.86
C LEU A 397 20.60 -6.95 -4.85
N CYS A 398 21.00 -5.69 -4.96
CA CYS A 398 21.73 -4.99 -3.92
C CYS A 398 20.72 -4.18 -3.12
N ARG A 399 20.83 -4.21 -1.78
CA ARG A 399 19.84 -3.74 -0.80
C ARG A 399 19.48 -2.24 -0.87
N ALA A 400 19.97 -1.50 -1.87
CA ALA A 400 19.90 -0.05 -1.95
C ALA A 400 19.37 0.49 -3.29
N GLU A 401 19.54 -0.22 -4.41
CA GLU A 401 19.02 0.22 -5.71
C GLU A 401 17.81 -0.64 -6.11
N GLY A 402 16.68 0.00 -6.41
CA GLY A 402 15.49 -0.68 -6.94
C GLY A 402 15.82 -1.49 -8.20
N ILE A 403 14.98 -2.47 -8.53
CA ILE A 403 15.09 -3.20 -9.80
C ILE A 403 14.65 -2.22 -10.89
N PRO A 404 15.54 -1.74 -11.79
CA PRO A 404 15.10 -0.93 -12.92
C PRO A 404 14.35 -1.83 -13.88
N LEU A 405 13.02 -1.74 -13.86
CA LEU A 405 12.15 -2.44 -14.81
C LEU A 405 11.93 -1.49 -15.98
N VAL A 406 12.85 -1.52 -16.94
CA VAL A 406 12.71 -0.79 -18.20
C VAL A 406 12.06 -1.72 -19.21
N GLY A 407 10.91 -1.34 -19.79
CA GLY A 407 10.20 -2.17 -20.77
C GLY A 407 8.98 -1.50 -21.39
N GLY A 408 8.43 -2.15 -22.43
CA GLY A 408 7.25 -1.69 -23.20
C GLY A 408 7.21 -2.14 -24.67
N GLY A 409 8.20 -2.93 -25.13
CA GLY A 409 8.24 -3.51 -26.48
C GLY A 409 7.60 -4.90 -26.58
N GLY A 410 7.90 -5.64 -27.66
CA GLY A 410 7.61 -7.08 -27.77
C GLY A 410 8.41 -7.92 -26.76
N THR A 411 8.25 -9.25 -26.77
CA THR A 411 8.94 -10.16 -25.82
C THR A 411 9.82 -11.15 -26.55
N ASP A 412 11.07 -11.32 -26.09
CA ASP A 412 11.88 -12.48 -26.46
C ASP A 412 12.62 -13.07 -25.25
N LEU A 413 11.96 -14.00 -24.55
CA LEU A 413 12.57 -14.71 -23.43
C LEU A 413 13.80 -15.53 -23.82
N ARG A 414 14.08 -15.81 -25.10
CA ARG A 414 15.34 -16.45 -25.50
C ARG A 414 16.54 -15.58 -25.10
N GLU A 415 16.44 -14.27 -25.29
CA GLU A 415 17.46 -13.30 -24.89
C GLU A 415 17.53 -13.17 -23.36
N GLY A 416 16.39 -13.18 -22.67
CA GLY A 416 16.33 -13.18 -21.21
C GLY A 416 17.05 -14.38 -20.60
N PHE A 417 16.80 -15.58 -21.11
CA PHE A 417 17.49 -16.80 -20.69
C PHE A 417 18.97 -16.78 -21.05
N ALA A 418 19.34 -16.33 -22.25
CA ALA A 418 20.74 -16.21 -22.64
C ALA A 418 21.51 -15.26 -21.71
N THR A 419 20.89 -14.14 -21.33
CA THR A 419 21.44 -13.15 -20.40
C THR A 419 21.57 -13.72 -18.99
N ALA A 420 20.53 -14.40 -18.49
CA ALA A 420 20.56 -15.08 -17.20
C ALA A 420 21.69 -16.13 -17.11
N LEU A 421 21.89 -16.93 -18.16
CA LEU A 421 22.92 -17.98 -18.19
C LEU A 421 24.35 -17.44 -18.29
N ARG A 422 24.52 -16.20 -18.76
CA ARG A 422 25.82 -15.49 -18.76
C ARG A 422 26.18 -14.88 -17.41
N ALA A 423 25.23 -14.78 -16.47
CA ALA A 423 25.46 -14.21 -15.15
C ALA A 423 26.61 -14.88 -14.40
N ARG A 424 27.32 -14.09 -13.58
CA ARG A 424 28.40 -14.55 -12.71
C ARG A 424 28.09 -14.13 -11.27
N PRO A 425 27.93 -15.09 -10.33
CA PRO A 425 28.00 -16.56 -10.52
C PRO A 425 26.88 -17.10 -11.43
N ARG A 426 27.14 -18.26 -12.04
CA ARG A 426 26.12 -18.92 -12.90
C ARG A 426 24.93 -19.34 -12.04
N PRO A 427 23.69 -19.21 -12.53
CA PRO A 427 22.52 -19.60 -11.77
C PRO A 427 22.41 -21.12 -11.66
N ASP A 428 22.05 -21.61 -10.46
CA ASP A 428 21.62 -22.98 -10.22
C ASP A 428 20.16 -23.18 -10.65
N VAL A 429 19.38 -22.10 -10.62
CA VAL A 429 17.97 -22.05 -11.04
C VAL A 429 17.70 -20.77 -11.83
N VAL A 430 16.99 -20.92 -12.95
CA VAL A 430 16.34 -19.79 -13.63
C VAL A 430 14.84 -19.83 -13.31
N VAL A 431 14.29 -18.69 -12.93
CA VAL A 431 12.86 -18.48 -12.78
C VAL A 431 12.42 -17.48 -13.84
N ALA A 432 11.46 -17.80 -14.69
CA ALA A 432 10.88 -16.84 -15.64
C ALA A 432 9.46 -16.48 -15.20
N LEU A 433 9.14 -15.20 -15.13
CA LEU A 433 7.82 -14.68 -14.77
C LEU A 433 7.27 -13.94 -15.99
N THR A 434 6.19 -14.45 -16.59
CA THR A 434 5.67 -14.00 -17.90
C THR A 434 4.20 -14.36 -18.05
N ASP A 435 3.51 -13.73 -19.00
CA ASP A 435 2.19 -14.16 -19.45
C ASP A 435 2.21 -15.30 -20.49
N GLY A 436 3.41 -15.69 -20.92
CA GLY A 436 3.62 -16.77 -21.89
C GLY A 436 3.56 -16.33 -23.35
N GLN A 437 3.36 -15.05 -23.66
CA GLN A 437 3.30 -14.52 -25.02
C GLN A 437 4.71 -14.21 -25.56
N THR A 438 5.53 -15.23 -25.68
CA THR A 438 6.95 -15.10 -26.02
C THR A 438 7.49 -16.36 -26.70
N PRO A 439 8.43 -16.23 -27.64
CA PRO A 439 9.21 -17.37 -28.08
C PRO A 439 10.05 -17.93 -26.93
N TRP A 440 10.11 -19.26 -26.85
CA TRP A 440 10.88 -19.98 -25.82
C TRP A 440 12.24 -20.48 -26.35
N PRO A 441 13.24 -20.68 -25.47
CA PRO A 441 14.48 -21.37 -25.85
C PRO A 441 14.20 -22.78 -26.39
N SER A 442 14.71 -23.09 -27.59
CA SER A 442 14.58 -24.42 -28.19
C SER A 442 15.40 -25.48 -27.46
N THR A 443 16.50 -25.08 -26.82
CA THR A 443 17.37 -25.97 -26.06
C THR A 443 17.15 -25.79 -24.57
N ARG A 444 17.03 -26.91 -23.86
CA ARG A 444 16.88 -26.93 -22.39
C ARG A 444 18.11 -26.25 -21.73
N PRO A 445 17.90 -25.25 -20.85
CA PRO A 445 18.97 -24.67 -20.05
C PRO A 445 19.70 -25.73 -19.19
N PRO A 446 21.02 -25.56 -18.93
CA PRO A 446 21.80 -26.51 -18.12
C PRO A 446 21.46 -26.46 -16.62
N CYS A 447 20.57 -25.56 -16.21
CA CYS A 447 20.11 -25.38 -14.85
C CYS A 447 18.62 -25.73 -14.73
N ARG A 448 18.14 -25.86 -13.51
CA ARG A 448 16.70 -26.05 -13.29
C ARG A 448 15.94 -24.80 -13.72
N THR A 449 14.78 -24.98 -14.32
CA THR A 449 13.92 -23.87 -14.73
C THR A 449 12.53 -23.99 -14.13
N VAL A 450 12.03 -22.90 -13.58
CA VAL A 450 10.64 -22.72 -13.16
C VAL A 450 10.04 -21.57 -13.97
N VAL A 451 8.84 -21.75 -14.50
CA VAL A 451 8.09 -20.70 -15.20
C VAL A 451 6.87 -20.36 -14.35
N GLY A 452 6.77 -19.11 -13.91
CA GLY A 452 5.57 -18.54 -13.34
C GLY A 452 4.75 -17.87 -14.44
N LEU A 453 3.58 -18.44 -14.75
CA LEU A 453 2.64 -17.88 -15.71
C LEU A 453 1.62 -16.99 -15.02
N PHE A 454 1.40 -15.79 -15.54
CA PHE A 454 0.22 -15.01 -15.19
C PHE A 454 -1.02 -15.58 -15.89
N PRO A 455 -2.14 -15.77 -15.18
CA PRO A 455 -3.33 -16.38 -15.75
C PRO A 455 -3.91 -15.49 -16.84
N ARG A 456 -4.08 -16.07 -18.01
CA ARG A 456 -4.84 -15.46 -19.10
C ARG A 456 -6.22 -16.10 -19.10
N PHE A 457 -7.23 -15.36 -18.67
CA PHE A 457 -8.61 -15.86 -18.77
C PHE A 457 -8.94 -15.99 -20.26
N PRO A 458 -9.34 -17.19 -20.75
CA PRO A 458 -9.85 -17.29 -22.10
C PRO A 458 -11.05 -16.36 -22.21
N SER A 459 -10.97 -15.42 -23.15
CA SER A 459 -12.09 -14.56 -23.52
C SER A 459 -13.33 -15.44 -23.72
N SER A 460 -14.39 -15.17 -22.94
CA SER A 460 -15.62 -15.95 -22.98
C SER A 460 -16.12 -16.12 -24.43
N PRO A 461 -16.57 -17.32 -24.83
CA PRO A 461 -17.14 -17.55 -26.16
C PRO A 461 -18.58 -17.02 -26.21
N ARG A 462 -18.76 -15.71 -26.07
CA ARG A 462 -20.06 -15.03 -26.25
C ARG A 462 -19.87 -13.72 -26.99
N ARG A 463 -19.55 -13.80 -28.28
CA ARG A 463 -19.97 -12.87 -29.35
C ARG A 463 -19.49 -13.37 -30.74
N ALA A 464 -19.85 -14.60 -31.09
CA ALA A 464 -19.82 -15.05 -32.48
C ALA A 464 -21.27 -15.20 -32.97
N ARG A 465 -21.95 -14.06 -33.16
CA ARG A 465 -23.12 -13.93 -34.02
C ARG A 465 -23.41 -12.46 -34.27
N GLY A 466 -23.06 -12.00 -35.47
CA GLY A 466 -23.52 -10.74 -36.06
C GLY A 466 -22.41 -9.71 -36.26
N GLY A 467 -21.87 -9.64 -37.48
CA GLY A 467 -21.01 -8.54 -37.91
C GLY A 467 -19.96 -9.00 -38.92
N SER A 468 -20.32 -9.00 -40.20
CA SER A 468 -19.37 -9.09 -41.31
C SER A 468 -18.51 -7.84 -41.37
N GLY A 469 -17.20 -8.00 -41.22
CA GLY A 469 -16.20 -6.97 -41.42
C GLY A 469 -14.83 -7.61 -41.30
N ASP A 470 -14.10 -7.64 -42.41
CA ASP A 470 -12.74 -8.15 -42.51
C ASP A 470 -11.79 -7.40 -41.56
N GLU A 471 -11.29 -8.08 -40.54
CA GLU A 471 -10.03 -7.76 -39.89
C GLU A 471 -9.22 -9.05 -39.74
N ASP A 472 -8.16 -9.13 -40.55
CA ASP A 472 -7.06 -10.09 -40.48
C ASP A 472 -6.30 -9.91 -39.17
N GLY A 473 -6.90 -10.36 -38.08
CA GLY A 473 -6.28 -10.48 -36.77
C GLY A 473 -6.03 -11.95 -36.49
N SER A 474 -4.91 -12.47 -37.00
CA SER A 474 -4.33 -13.73 -36.53
C SER A 474 -4.45 -13.79 -35.01
N ALA A 475 -5.34 -14.65 -34.50
CA ALA A 475 -5.44 -14.92 -33.09
C ALA A 475 -4.12 -15.58 -32.68
N TYR A 476 -3.15 -14.77 -32.25
CA TYR A 476 -1.86 -15.22 -31.79
C TYR A 476 -2.11 -16.21 -30.64
N VAL A 477 -1.88 -17.49 -30.91
CA VAL A 477 -1.91 -18.55 -29.91
C VAL A 477 -0.53 -18.56 -29.26
N PRO A 478 -0.41 -18.21 -27.97
CA PRO A 478 0.88 -18.19 -27.30
C PRO A 478 1.51 -19.58 -27.33
N ASP A 479 2.83 -19.65 -27.53
CA ASP A 479 3.55 -20.90 -27.47
C ASP A 479 3.45 -21.49 -26.06
N THR A 480 2.95 -22.73 -25.95
CA THR A 480 2.91 -23.42 -24.67
C THR A 480 4.32 -23.52 -24.05
N PRO A 481 4.47 -23.31 -22.72
CA PRO A 481 5.77 -23.41 -22.09
C PRO A 481 6.43 -24.77 -22.35
N PRO A 482 7.76 -24.82 -22.51
CA PRO A 482 8.44 -26.07 -22.84
C PRO A 482 8.30 -27.13 -21.74
N ALA A 483 8.13 -28.39 -22.14
CA ALA A 483 7.96 -29.53 -21.22
C ALA A 483 9.13 -29.76 -20.24
N TRP A 484 10.30 -29.18 -20.51
CA TRP A 484 11.46 -29.25 -19.63
C TRP A 484 11.42 -28.28 -18.44
N ALA A 485 10.51 -27.29 -18.46
CA ALA A 485 10.31 -26.33 -17.40
C ALA A 485 9.20 -26.80 -16.44
N ARG A 486 9.36 -26.49 -15.14
CA ARG A 486 8.26 -26.64 -14.18
C ARG A 486 7.40 -25.39 -14.24
N VAL A 487 6.15 -25.51 -14.68
CA VAL A 487 5.21 -24.39 -14.76
C VAL A 487 4.40 -24.27 -13.46
N VAL A 488 4.18 -23.05 -13.00
CA VAL A 488 3.27 -22.67 -11.92
C VAL A 488 2.46 -21.45 -12.34
N GLU A 489 1.23 -21.33 -11.88
CA GLU A 489 0.43 -20.12 -12.10
C GLU A 489 0.67 -19.12 -10.96
N ILE A 490 0.81 -17.85 -11.31
CA ILE A 490 1.06 -16.73 -10.41
C ILE A 490 -0.23 -15.93 -10.29
N GLY A 491 -0.75 -15.72 -9.08
CA GLY A 491 -2.04 -15.04 -8.88
C GLY A 491 -3.17 -15.95 -8.40
N THR A 492 -3.03 -17.28 -8.51
CA THR A 492 -4.01 -18.22 -7.94
C THR A 492 -3.62 -18.56 -6.51
N GLY A 493 -4.30 -17.94 -5.55
CA GLY A 493 -4.23 -18.38 -4.16
C GLY A 493 -4.57 -19.87 -4.06
N ALA A 494 -3.82 -20.62 -3.26
CA ALA A 494 -4.12 -22.01 -2.94
C ALA A 494 -5.44 -22.11 -2.15
N GLY A 495 -6.57 -22.02 -2.85
CA GLY A 495 -7.92 -22.02 -2.28
C GLY A 495 -8.97 -22.64 -3.21
N GLY A 496 -8.53 -23.44 -4.19
CA GLY A 496 -9.41 -24.18 -5.10
C GLY A 496 -9.09 -25.67 -5.10
N ARG A 497 -9.51 -26.38 -4.06
CA ARG A 497 -9.79 -27.82 -4.10
C ARG A 497 -11.05 -28.11 -3.32
#